data_AF-A0A537VU81-F1
#
_entry.id   AF-A0A537VU81-F1
#
_cell.length_a   1.000
_cell.length_b   1.000
_cell.length_c   1.000
_cell.angle_alpha   90.00
_cell.angle_beta   90.00
_cell.angle_gamma   90.00
#
_symmetry.space_group_name_H-M   'P 1'
#
loop_
_entity.id
_entity.type
_entity.pdbx_description
1 polymer ?
#
loop_
_entity_poly.entity_id
_entity_poly.type
_entity_poly.pdbx_seq_one_letter_code
_entity_poly.pdbx_strand_id
1 'polypeptide(L)'
;MKGSLRDFVLHALQAWPRLGWQLGRGESEAGEAEDNFSRLGTDVRGAFVARSSFCDPGWTWVYFVLGTAKAPRPSPTTTTNPTPLR
;
A
#
# COMPACT_ATOMS: atom_id res chain seq x y z
N MET A 1 5.13 22.16 3.94
CA MET A 1 6.61 22.05 3.92
C MET A 1 7.03 21.82 2.49
N LYS A 2 8.13 22.41 2.03
CA LYS A 2 8.79 21.97 0.80
C LYS A 2 9.37 20.58 1.04
N GLY A 3 9.33 19.71 0.04
CA GLY A 3 9.77 18.32 0.14
C GLY A 3 9.94 17.73 -1.25
N SER A 4 11.18 17.38 -1.57
CA SER A 4 11.48 16.73 -2.85
C SER A 4 10.91 15.31 -2.88
N LEU A 5 10.79 14.73 -4.08
CA LEU A 5 10.31 13.35 -4.23
C LEU A 5 11.20 12.38 -3.44
N ARG A 6 12.50 12.64 -3.45
CA ARG A 6 13.48 11.86 -2.68
C ARG A 6 13.20 11.92 -1.18
N ASP A 7 12.91 13.11 -0.64
CA ASP A 7 12.61 13.26 0.79
C ASP A 7 11.33 12.52 1.16
N PHE A 8 10.31 12.59 0.30
CA PHE A 8 9.07 11.84 0.48
C PHE A 8 9.31 10.32 0.50
N VAL A 9 10.04 9.79 -0.48
CA VAL A 9 10.34 8.35 -0.56
C VAL A 9 11.15 7.88 0.65
N LEU A 10 12.17 8.65 1.04
CA LEU A 10 12.96 8.33 2.25
C LEU A 10 12.10 8.37 3.51
N HIS A 11 11.21 9.35 3.63
CA HIS A 11 10.27 9.41 4.75
C HIS A 11 9.33 8.19 4.78
N ALA A 12 8.75 7.82 3.64
CA ALA A 12 7.88 6.64 3.55
C ALA A 12 8.64 5.37 3.97
N LEU A 13 9.82 5.12 3.41
CA LEU A 13 10.63 3.94 3.72
C LEU A 13 11.08 3.86 5.19
N GLN A 14 11.37 4.99 5.83
CA GLN A 14 11.93 5.02 7.18
C GLN A 14 10.88 5.16 8.29
N ALA A 15 9.86 5.99 8.08
CA ALA A 15 8.88 6.32 9.11
C ALA A 15 7.70 5.35 9.12
N TRP A 16 7.21 4.96 7.95
CA TRP A 16 5.97 4.19 7.86
C TRP A 16 6.07 2.78 8.50
N PRO A 17 7.16 2.01 8.30
CA PRO A 17 7.35 0.73 8.99
C PRO A 17 7.33 0.85 10.51
N ARG A 18 7.96 1.90 11.06
CA ARG A 18 7.97 2.16 12.52
C ARG A 18 6.59 2.49 13.06
N LEU A 19 5.72 3.02 12.21
CA LEU A 19 4.34 3.29 12.52
C LEU A 19 3.44 2.08 12.26
N GLY A 20 3.95 0.92 11.85
CA GLY A 20 3.16 -0.29 11.59
C GLY A 20 2.50 -0.33 10.20
N TRP A 21 2.95 0.52 9.27
CA TRP A 21 2.59 0.43 7.86
C TRP A 21 3.60 -0.42 7.10
N GLN A 22 3.14 -1.30 6.23
CA GLN A 22 3.95 -2.08 5.32
C GLN A 22 3.80 -1.54 3.91
N LEU A 23 4.93 -1.22 3.28
CA LEU A 23 5.03 -0.86 1.86
C LEU A 23 5.06 -2.12 0.99
N GLY A 24 4.60 -1.98 -0.24
CA GLY A 24 4.52 -3.06 -1.22
C GLY A 24 5.84 -3.26 -1.97
N ARG A 25 5.72 -3.54 -3.28
CA ARG A 25 6.81 -3.63 -4.24
C ARG A 25 6.61 -2.58 -5.32
N GLY A 26 6.41 -1.33 -4.89
CA GLY A 26 6.23 -0.19 -5.76
C GLY A 26 7.42 0.05 -6.68
N GLU A 27 7.19 0.90 -7.68
CA GLU A 27 8.18 1.29 -8.68
C GLU A 27 8.58 2.76 -8.51
N SER A 28 9.76 3.11 -9.02
CA SER A 28 10.20 4.51 -9.07
C SER A 28 10.87 4.82 -10.39
N GLU A 29 10.48 5.96 -10.95
CA GLU A 29 11.01 6.51 -12.19
C GLU A 29 11.54 7.94 -11.96
N ALA A 30 12.18 8.51 -12.98
CA ALA A 30 12.65 9.89 -12.90
C ALA A 30 11.46 10.86 -12.73
N GLY A 31 11.32 11.39 -11.52
CA GLY A 31 10.25 12.33 -11.18
C GLY A 31 8.96 11.69 -10.70
N GLU A 32 8.92 10.37 -10.51
CA GLU A 32 7.74 9.64 -10.02
C GLU A 32 8.10 8.48 -9.09
N ALA A 33 7.25 8.20 -8.11
CA ALA A 33 7.30 6.98 -7.31
C ALA A 33 5.88 6.56 -6.95
N GLU A 34 5.60 5.27 -7.06
CA GLU A 34 4.29 4.71 -6.73
C GLU A 34 4.45 3.45 -5.88
N ASP A 35 3.55 3.24 -4.93
CA ASP A 35 3.52 2.00 -4.15
C ASP A 35 2.14 1.75 -3.54
N ASN A 36 1.89 0.48 -3.22
CA ASN A 36 0.82 0.07 -2.34
C ASN A 36 1.30 0.09 -0.89
N PHE A 37 0.38 0.31 0.05
CA PHE A 37 0.68 0.21 1.47
C PHE A 37 -0.47 -0.44 2.24
N SER A 38 -0.16 -1.05 3.38
CA SER A 38 -1.16 -1.63 4.28
C SER A 38 -0.78 -1.44 5.73
N ARG A 39 -1.76 -1.44 6.62
CA ARG A 39 -1.52 -1.35 8.06
C ARG A 39 -1.49 -2.76 8.66
N LEU A 40 -0.39 -3.11 9.31
CA LEU A 40 -0.24 -4.43 9.94
C LEU A 40 -1.32 -4.66 10.99
N GLY A 41 -1.95 -5.83 10.94
CA GLY A 41 -3.02 -6.22 11.87
C GLY A 41 -4.38 -5.57 11.60
N THR A 42 -4.56 -4.82 10.51
CA THR A 42 -5.85 -4.26 10.12
C THR A 42 -6.19 -4.57 8.66
N ASP A 43 -7.41 -4.26 8.26
CA ASP A 43 -7.88 -4.31 6.89
C ASP A 43 -7.54 -3.05 6.08
N VAL A 44 -6.90 -2.05 6.69
CA VAL A 44 -6.60 -0.76 6.03
C VAL A 44 -5.48 -0.93 5.02
N ARG A 45 -5.75 -0.56 3.77
CA ARG A 45 -4.82 -0.60 2.65
C ARG A 45 -4.97 0.62 1.77
N GLY A 46 -3.96 0.92 0.99
CA GLY A 46 -3.98 2.03 0.06
C GLY A 46 -2.89 1.93 -0.98
N ALA A 47 -2.83 2.96 -1.82
CA ALA A 47 -1.77 3.18 -2.78
C ALA A 47 -1.45 4.67 -2.83
N PHE A 48 -0.23 5.00 -3.23
CA PHE A 48 0.15 6.36 -3.54
C PHE A 48 0.84 6.47 -4.89
N VAL A 49 0.72 7.66 -5.49
CA VAL A 49 1.57 8.11 -6.59
C VAL A 49 2.13 9.47 -6.18
N ALA A 50 3.46 9.60 -6.18
CA ALA A 50 4.18 10.80 -5.83
C ALA A 50 4.96 11.31 -7.05
N ARG A 51 4.79 12.58 -7.41
CA ARG A 51 5.39 13.19 -8.61
C ARG A 51 6.11 14.48 -8.26
N SER A 52 7.33 14.63 -8.74
CA SER A 52 8.05 15.90 -8.67
C SER A 52 7.30 16.98 -9.45
N SER A 53 7.24 18.19 -8.91
CA SER A 53 6.76 19.35 -9.67
C SER A 53 7.80 19.74 -10.70
N PHE A 54 7.40 19.82 -11.97
CA PHE A 54 8.30 20.15 -13.07
C PHE A 54 8.95 21.53 -12.91
N CYS A 55 8.18 22.55 -12.52
CA CYS A 55 8.66 23.93 -12.39
C CYS A 55 9.38 24.21 -11.06
N ASP A 56 9.26 23.33 -10.06
CA ASP A 56 9.92 23.48 -8.77
C ASP A 56 10.20 22.09 -8.17
N PRO A 57 11.36 21.47 -8.48
CA PRO A 57 11.72 20.13 -8.01
C PRO A 57 11.81 19.99 -6.47
N GLY A 58 11.76 21.11 -5.73
CA GLY A 58 11.62 21.11 -4.28
C GLY A 58 10.21 20.78 -3.78
N TRP A 59 9.25 20.58 -4.69
CA TRP A 59 7.87 20.17 -4.39
C TRP A 59 7.52 18.84 -5.02
N THR A 60 6.66 18.11 -4.31
CA THR A 60 6.12 16.82 -4.73
C THR A 60 4.61 16.85 -4.58
N TRP A 61 3.89 16.44 -5.61
CA TRP A 61 2.47 16.13 -5.55
C TRP A 61 2.30 14.68 -5.13
N VAL A 62 1.49 14.42 -4.11
CA VAL A 62 1.21 13.05 -3.67
C VAL A 62 -0.28 12.81 -3.70
N TYR A 63 -0.69 11.78 -4.43
CA TYR A 63 -2.05 11.29 -4.47
C TYR A 63 -2.13 10.01 -3.65
N PHE A 64 -3.17 9.89 -2.82
CA PHE A 64 -3.43 8.70 -2.01
C PHE A 64 -4.79 8.12 -2.37
N VAL A 65 -4.85 6.80 -2.44
CA VAL A 65 -6.08 6.03 -2.36
C VAL A 65 -6.04 5.25 -1.06
N LEU A 66 -7.11 5.32 -0.26
CA LEU A 66 -7.24 4.59 0.99
C LEU A 66 -8.55 3.79 0.95
N GLY A 67 -8.51 2.56 1.43
CA GLY A 67 -9.68 1.72 1.57
C GLY A 67 -9.48 0.64 2.63
N THR A 68 -10.52 -0.17 2.80
CA THR A 68 -10.47 -1.38 3.63
C THR A 68 -10.59 -2.61 2.73
N ALA A 69 -9.75 -3.61 2.98
CA ALA A 69 -9.87 -4.90 2.33
C ALA A 69 -11.08 -5.62 2.92
N LYS A 70 -12.06 -5.96 2.08
CA LYS A 70 -13.13 -6.87 2.51
C LYS A 70 -12.50 -8.18 3.01
N ALA A 71 -12.90 -8.64 4.20
CA ALA A 71 -12.45 -9.93 4.72
C ALA A 71 -12.58 -11.01 3.63
N PRO A 72 -11.62 -11.95 3.50
CA PRO A 72 -11.74 -13.05 2.56
C PRO A 72 -13.10 -13.71 2.78
N ARG A 73 -13.89 -13.85 1.70
CA ARG A 73 -15.14 -14.61 1.78
C ARG A 73 -14.75 -16.00 2.31
N PRO A 74 -15.38 -16.52 3.38
CA PRO A 74 -15.09 -17.87 3.84
C PRO A 74 -15.31 -18.81 2.66
N SER A 75 -14.29 -19.61 2.35
CA SER A 75 -14.42 -20.69 1.37
C SER A 75 -15.55 -21.60 1.81
N PRO A 76 -16.47 -22.02 0.91
CA PRO A 76 -17.48 -23.00 1.28
C PRO A 76 -16.78 -24.29 1.74
N THR A 77 -16.96 -24.65 3.00
CA THR A 77 -16.50 -25.94 3.53
C THR A 77 -17.23 -27.04 2.76
N THR A 78 -16.52 -27.81 1.95
CA THR A 78 -17.08 -29.00 1.33
C THR A 78 -17.31 -30.02 2.44
N THR A 79 -18.54 -30.11 2.93
CA THR A 79 -18.97 -31.22 3.80
C THR A 79 -18.98 -32.49 2.95
N THR A 80 -17.91 -33.28 3.04
CA THR A 80 -17.92 -34.67 2.55
C THR A 80 -18.85 -35.48 3.45
N ASN A 81 -20.05 -35.77 2.96
CA ASN A 81 -20.92 -36.76 3.58
C ASN A 81 -20.20 -38.13 3.64
N PRO A 82 -20.19 -38.84 4.78
CA PRO A 82 -19.61 -40.17 4.84
C PRO A 82 -20.41 -41.13 3.96
N THR A 83 -19.69 -41.90 3.15
CA THR A 83 -20.23 -42.98 2.31
C THR A 83 -20.99 -44.00 3.18
N PRO A 84 -22.22 -44.39 2.85
CA PRO A 84 -22.89 -45.46 3.58
C PRO A 84 -22.16 -46.78 3.29
N LEU A 85 -21.67 -47.42 4.36
CA LEU A 85 -21.18 -48.79 4.32
C LEU A 85 -22.36 -49.72 3.99
N ARG A 86 -22.14 -50.60 3.02
CA ARG A 86 -23.12 -51.56 2.48
C ARG A 86 -23.01 -52.90 3.17
#